data_AF-A0A0K9PHE4-F1
#
_entry.id   AF-A0A0K9PHE4-F1
#
_cell.length_a   1.000
_cell.length_b   1.000
_cell.length_c   1.000
_cell.angle_alpha   90.00
_cell.angle_beta   90.00
_cell.angle_gamma   90.00
#
_symmetry.space_group_name_H-M   'P 1'
#
loop_
_entity.id
_entity.type
_entity.pdbx_description
1 polymer ?
#
loop_
_entity_poly.entity_id
_entity_poly.type
_entity_poly.pdbx_seq_one_letter_code
_entity_poly.pdbx_strand_id
1 'polypeptide(L)'
;MATKDDGKGKKKDVIRLERESVIPIMKPKLIIKLANLIEHESDRDEFLRLCKRVEYTVRAWYLLQFEDLMQLYSLFDPAHGSQRLEQQNLSSEEIDALEMDLLTFLLQVMEKSNFKIVSDEEIEVANSGQYLLNLPIKVDESRLDKKLLSRYFTEHPQENLPEFSDK
;
A
#
# COMPACT_ATOMS: atom_id res chain seq x y z
N MET A 1 -23.54 18.19 49.10
CA MET A 1 -23.86 18.96 47.87
C MET A 1 -22.64 18.86 46.95
N ALA A 2 -22.60 17.84 46.11
CA ALA A 2 -23.14 17.87 44.74
C ALA A 2 -22.14 18.53 43.76
N THR A 3 -21.24 17.68 43.25
CA THR A 3 -20.76 17.59 41.86
C THR A 3 -20.80 18.84 40.98
N LYS A 4 -19.63 19.33 40.60
CA LYS A 4 -19.40 19.94 39.29
C LYS A 4 -18.51 18.99 38.47
N ASP A 5 -19.20 18.14 37.72
CA ASP A 5 -18.64 17.42 36.59
C ASP A 5 -18.52 18.43 35.45
N ASP A 6 -17.35 19.07 35.35
CA ASP A 6 -17.03 19.97 34.23
C ASP A 6 -16.77 19.11 32.99
N GLY A 7 -17.80 19.03 32.16
CA GLY A 7 -17.81 18.31 30.89
C GLY A 7 -16.64 18.71 29.99
N LYS A 8 -15.59 17.88 30.00
CA LYS A 8 -14.70 17.75 28.85
C LYS A 8 -15.53 17.14 27.73
N GLY A 9 -15.95 17.99 26.81
CA GLY A 9 -16.69 17.59 25.61
C GLY A 9 -15.99 16.40 24.96
N LYS A 10 -16.72 15.27 24.86
CA LYS A 10 -16.36 14.10 24.07
C LYS A 10 -15.99 14.59 22.67
N LYS A 11 -14.68 14.74 22.40
CA LYS A 11 -14.18 14.89 21.04
C LYS A 11 -14.66 13.64 20.32
N LYS A 12 -15.49 13.86 19.31
CA LYS A 12 -16.17 12.79 18.58
C LYS A 12 -15.10 11.81 18.06
N ASP A 13 -15.19 10.55 18.51
CA ASP A 13 -14.45 9.38 18.01
C ASP A 13 -14.85 9.06 16.56
N VAL A 14 -14.79 10.04 15.67
CA VAL A 14 -15.27 9.95 14.30
C VAL A 14 -14.19 10.49 13.38
N ILE A 15 -13.37 9.57 12.87
CA ILE A 15 -12.45 9.85 11.76
C ILE A 15 -13.32 10.04 10.50
N ARG A 16 -13.18 11.20 9.85
CA ARG A 16 -13.80 11.44 8.54
C ARG A 16 -12.86 10.91 7.47
N LEU A 17 -13.23 9.79 6.85
CA LEU A 17 -12.55 9.32 5.65
C LEU A 17 -12.99 10.20 4.47
N GLU A 18 -12.02 10.70 3.71
CA GLU A 18 -12.30 11.39 2.45
C GLU A 18 -12.93 10.44 1.44
N ARG A 19 -13.88 10.93 0.64
CA ARG A 19 -14.47 10.13 -0.43
C ARG A 19 -13.47 9.99 -1.57
N GLU A 20 -13.15 8.75 -1.92
CA GLU A 20 -12.31 8.46 -3.08
C GLU A 20 -12.95 8.95 -4.38
N SER A 21 -12.12 9.53 -5.24
CA SER A 21 -12.51 9.92 -6.59
C SER A 21 -12.48 8.69 -7.50
N VAL A 22 -13.61 7.99 -7.60
CA VAL A 22 -13.75 6.80 -8.46
C VAL A 22 -14.56 7.15 -9.70
N ILE A 23 -14.16 6.62 -10.86
CA ILE A 23 -15.03 6.57 -12.05
C ILE A 23 -16.00 5.40 -11.86
N PRO A 24 -17.29 5.64 -11.58
CA PRO A 24 -18.24 4.57 -11.23
C PRO A 24 -18.68 3.75 -12.46
N ILE A 25 -18.18 4.08 -13.64
CA ILE A 25 -18.56 3.46 -14.91
C ILE A 25 -17.55 2.36 -15.24
N MET A 26 -18.05 1.16 -15.49
CA MET A 26 -17.21 0.06 -15.96
C MET A 26 -16.52 0.41 -17.28
N LYS A 27 -15.21 0.10 -17.39
CA LYS A 27 -14.40 0.38 -18.58
C LYS A 27 -15.07 -0.03 -19.92
N PRO A 28 -15.70 -1.22 -20.06
CA PRO A 28 -16.38 -1.58 -21.31
C PRO A 28 -17.53 -0.62 -21.67
N LYS A 29 -18.29 -0.16 -20.68
CA LYS A 29 -19.38 0.81 -20.90
C LYS A 29 -18.85 2.16 -21.35
N LEU A 30 -17.72 2.60 -20.80
CA LEU A 30 -17.05 3.84 -21.21
C LEU A 30 -16.56 3.74 -22.65
N ILE A 31 -15.85 2.66 -23.00
CA ILE A 31 -15.30 2.43 -24.34
C ILE A 31 -16.43 2.41 -25.38
N ILE A 32 -17.52 1.68 -25.12
CA ILE A 32 -18.67 1.60 -26.05
C ILE A 32 -19.30 2.99 -26.23
N LYS A 33 -19.51 3.75 -25.14
CA LYS A 33 -20.06 5.09 -25.23
C LYS A 33 -19.19 6.02 -26.07
N LEU A 34 -17.87 5.99 -25.87
CA LEU A 34 -16.93 6.81 -26.65
C LEU A 34 -16.90 6.38 -28.11
N ALA A 35 -16.88 5.07 -28.39
CA ALA A 35 -16.89 4.54 -29.75
C ALA A 35 -18.15 4.95 -30.53
N ASN A 36 -19.31 5.00 -29.87
CA ASN A 36 -20.58 5.40 -30.49
C ASN A 36 -20.67 6.91 -30.80
N LEU A 37 -19.77 7.74 -30.26
CA LEU A 37 -19.68 9.17 -30.61
C LEU A 37 -18.88 9.42 -31.89
N ILE A 38 -18.21 8.39 -32.42
CA ILE A 38 -17.41 8.47 -33.64
C ILE A 38 -18.30 8.18 -34.84
N GLU A 39 -18.40 9.12 -35.77
CA GLU A 39 -19.31 9.03 -36.92
C GLU A 39 -18.85 8.02 -37.97
N HIS A 40 -17.54 8.00 -38.26
CA HIS A 40 -16.97 7.12 -39.29
C HIS A 40 -16.65 5.74 -38.72
N GLU A 41 -17.12 4.69 -39.41
CA GLU A 41 -16.89 3.29 -39.02
C GLU A 41 -15.40 2.92 -38.98
N SER A 42 -14.59 3.44 -39.92
CA SER A 42 -13.13 3.22 -39.93
C SER A 42 -12.48 3.70 -38.64
N ASP A 43 -12.86 4.88 -38.18
CA ASP A 43 -12.25 5.55 -37.04
C ASP A 43 -12.71 4.89 -35.74
N ARG A 44 -13.95 4.41 -35.71
CA ARG A 44 -14.50 3.61 -34.61
C ARG A 44 -13.71 2.31 -34.42
N ASP A 45 -13.42 1.60 -35.51
CA ASP A 45 -12.64 0.36 -35.48
C ASP A 45 -11.18 0.59 -35.06
N GLU A 46 -10.58 1.69 -35.51
CA GLU A 46 -9.25 2.11 -35.08
C GLU A 46 -9.21 2.47 -33.59
N PHE A 47 -10.20 3.22 -33.10
CA PHE A 47 -10.35 3.55 -31.69
C PHE A 47 -10.47 2.30 -30.82
N LEU A 48 -11.31 1.33 -31.19
CA LEU A 48 -11.44 0.07 -30.45
C LEU A 48 -10.14 -0.73 -30.43
N ARG A 49 -9.39 -0.74 -31.55
CA ARG A 49 -8.08 -1.37 -31.64
C ARG A 49 -7.06 -0.68 -30.73
N LEU A 50 -7.08 0.65 -30.67
CA LEU A 50 -6.25 1.43 -29.75
C LEU A 50 -6.57 1.08 -28.29
N CYS A 51 -7.84 1.11 -27.89
CA CYS A 51 -8.25 0.75 -26.52
C CYS A 51 -7.76 -0.65 -26.13
N LYS A 52 -7.91 -1.62 -27.03
CA LYS A 52 -7.45 -3.01 -26.80
C LYS A 52 -5.92 -3.09 -26.67
N ARG A 53 -5.17 -2.36 -27.50
CA ARG A 53 -3.71 -2.30 -27.41
C ARG A 53 -3.26 -1.69 -26.08
N VAL A 54 -3.85 -0.56 -25.69
CA VAL A 54 -3.56 0.09 -24.40
C VAL A 54 -3.83 -0.87 -23.25
N GLU A 55 -4.96 -1.58 -23.26
CA GLU A 55 -5.30 -2.56 -22.23
C GLU A 55 -4.26 -3.68 -22.13
N TYR A 56 -3.85 -4.25 -23.26
CA TYR A 56 -2.81 -5.28 -23.27
C TYR A 56 -1.45 -4.77 -22.82
N THR A 57 -1.06 -3.56 -23.24
CA THR A 57 0.20 -2.94 -22.81
C THR A 57 0.21 -2.73 -21.30
N VAL A 58 -0.87 -2.19 -20.74
CA VAL A 58 -1.01 -1.99 -19.30
C VAL A 58 -0.97 -3.34 -18.57
N ARG A 59 -1.68 -4.36 -19.07
CA ARG A 59 -1.68 -5.69 -18.46
C ARG A 59 -0.30 -6.37 -18.51
N ALA A 60 0.40 -6.26 -19.63
CA ALA A 60 1.75 -6.80 -19.78
C ALA A 60 2.74 -6.10 -18.86
N TRP A 61 2.63 -4.78 -18.73
CA TRP A 61 3.45 -3.99 -17.80
C TRP A 61 3.22 -4.40 -16.34
N TYR A 62 1.96 -4.55 -15.91
CA TYR A 62 1.66 -5.05 -14.57
C TYR A 62 2.18 -6.46 -14.32
N LEU A 63 2.13 -7.33 -15.33
CA LEU A 63 2.64 -8.70 -15.21
C LEU A 63 4.16 -8.71 -15.02
N LEU A 64 4.89 -7.90 -15.79
CA LEU A 64 6.34 -7.76 -15.63
C LEU A 64 6.70 -7.21 -14.24
N GLN A 65 6.03 -6.13 -13.81
CA GLN A 65 6.24 -5.57 -12.47
C GLN A 65 5.94 -6.60 -11.37
N PHE A 66 4.91 -7.42 -11.56
CA PHE A 66 4.56 -8.47 -10.61
C PHE A 66 5.61 -9.59 -10.57
N GLU A 67 6.14 -9.99 -11.72
CA GLU A 67 7.23 -10.98 -11.79
C GLU A 67 8.48 -10.49 -11.05
N ASP A 68 8.90 -9.24 -11.29
CA ASP A 68 10.06 -8.63 -10.61
C ASP A 68 9.85 -8.60 -9.09
N LEU A 69 8.67 -8.17 -8.64
CA LEU A 69 8.32 -8.15 -7.21
C LEU A 69 8.31 -9.55 -6.60
N MET A 70 7.76 -10.54 -7.32
CA MET A 70 7.73 -11.92 -6.84
C MET A 70 9.12 -12.53 -6.75
N GLN A 71 10.02 -12.22 -7.68
CA GLN A 71 11.42 -12.66 -7.60
C GLN A 71 12.10 -12.09 -6.36
N LEU A 72 11.94 -10.79 -6.13
CA LEU A 72 12.52 -10.10 -4.98
C LEU A 72 11.95 -10.63 -3.65
N TYR A 73 10.62 -10.75 -3.54
CA TYR A 73 9.97 -11.35 -2.38
C TYR A 73 10.49 -12.77 -2.10
N SER A 74 10.76 -13.54 -3.15
CA SER A 74 11.23 -14.91 -3.01
C SER A 74 12.60 -15.04 -2.33
N LEU A 75 13.40 -13.97 -2.29
CA LEU A 75 14.66 -13.91 -1.54
C LEU A 75 14.44 -13.71 -0.04
N PHE A 76 13.35 -13.04 0.32
CA PHE A 76 13.03 -12.63 1.69
C PHE A 76 11.82 -13.37 2.27
N ASP A 77 11.45 -14.51 1.68
CA ASP A 77 10.37 -15.37 2.18
C ASP A 77 10.67 -15.82 3.62
N PRO A 78 9.75 -15.64 4.58
CA PRO A 78 9.99 -16.00 5.99
C PRO A 78 10.36 -17.46 6.24
N ALA A 79 10.00 -18.38 5.34
CA ALA A 79 10.27 -19.80 5.49
C ALA A 79 11.63 -20.25 4.90
N HIS A 80 12.01 -19.71 3.74
CA HIS A 80 13.18 -20.20 2.98
C HIS A 80 14.17 -19.11 2.54
N GLY A 81 13.93 -17.85 2.91
CA GLY A 81 14.73 -16.71 2.44
C GLY A 81 16.20 -16.79 2.85
N SER A 82 16.47 -17.12 4.12
CA SER A 82 17.84 -17.27 4.63
C SER A 82 18.67 -18.29 3.83
N GLN A 83 18.08 -19.45 3.53
CA GLN A 83 18.74 -20.48 2.73
C GLN A 83 19.02 -20.03 1.29
N ARG A 84 18.12 -19.24 0.70
CA ARG A 84 18.29 -18.72 -0.67
C ARG A 84 19.36 -17.64 -0.74
N LEU A 85 19.42 -16.76 0.26
CA LEU A 85 20.47 -15.75 0.38
C LEU A 85 21.85 -16.40 0.54
N GLU A 86 21.95 -17.44 1.37
CA GLU A 86 23.19 -18.24 1.52
C GLU A 86 23.61 -18.90 0.19
N GLN A 87 22.67 -19.43 -0.58
CA GLN A 87 22.97 -20.05 -1.89
C GLN A 87 23.49 -19.04 -2.92
N GLN A 88 23.04 -17.79 -2.86
CA GLN A 88 23.44 -16.76 -3.81
C GLN A 88 24.77 -16.08 -3.46
N ASN A 89 25.33 -16.32 -2.26
CA ASN A 89 26.60 -15.72 -1.80
C ASN A 89 26.64 -14.19 -1.96
N LEU A 90 25.51 -13.52 -1.72
CA LEU A 90 25.41 -12.07 -1.78
C LEU A 90 26.19 -11.43 -0.62
N SER A 91 26.81 -10.28 -0.87
CA SER A 91 27.40 -9.46 0.16
C SER A 91 26.31 -8.78 1.02
N SER A 92 26.67 -8.37 2.24
CA SER A 92 25.73 -7.66 3.12
C SER A 92 25.21 -6.37 2.48
N GLU A 93 26.04 -5.67 1.70
CA GLU A 93 25.64 -4.42 1.03
C GLU A 93 24.61 -4.66 -0.09
N GLU A 94 24.74 -5.77 -0.83
CA GLU A 94 23.78 -6.17 -1.86
C GLU A 94 22.44 -6.59 -1.25
N ILE A 95 22.47 -7.29 -0.12
CA ILE A 95 21.27 -7.67 0.63
C ILE A 95 20.53 -6.42 1.10
N ASP A 96 21.25 -5.47 1.72
CA ASP A 96 20.67 -4.20 2.17
C ASP A 96 19.99 -3.43 1.02
N ALA A 97 20.60 -3.42 -0.17
CA ALA A 97 20.03 -2.77 -1.35
C ALA A 97 18.72 -3.47 -1.81
N LEU A 98 18.72 -4.81 -1.84
CA LEU A 98 17.55 -5.60 -2.22
C LEU A 98 16.41 -5.47 -1.20
N GLU A 99 16.70 -5.34 0.09
CA GLU A 99 15.71 -5.07 1.13
C GLU A 99 15.06 -3.69 0.95
N MET A 100 15.86 -2.68 0.62
CA MET A 100 15.37 -1.33 0.32
C MET A 100 14.50 -1.30 -0.94
N ASP A 101 14.89 -2.02 -1.99
CA ASP A 101 14.09 -2.17 -3.20
C ASP A 101 12.75 -2.85 -2.88
N LEU A 102 12.76 -3.89 -2.04
CA LEU A 102 11.56 -4.61 -1.63
C LEU A 102 10.59 -3.67 -0.91
N LEU A 103 11.10 -2.90 0.06
CA LEU A 103 10.28 -1.97 0.82
C LEU A 103 9.73 -0.85 -0.06
N THR A 104 10.52 -0.36 -1.02
CA THR A 104 10.09 0.62 -2.02
C THR A 104 8.92 0.09 -2.86
N PHE A 105 9.06 -1.11 -3.43
CA PHE A 105 7.99 -1.69 -4.22
C PHE A 105 6.74 -2.00 -3.39
N LEU A 106 6.93 -2.50 -2.16
CA LEU A 106 5.81 -2.77 -1.24
C LEU A 106 5.01 -1.49 -0.97
N LEU A 107 5.68 -0.40 -0.63
CA LEU A 107 4.99 0.87 -0.34
C LEU A 107 4.32 1.47 -1.58
N GLN A 108 4.94 1.37 -2.76
CA GLN A 108 4.28 1.75 -4.02
C GLN A 108 3.01 0.94 -4.30
N VAL A 109 3.03 -0.38 -4.01
CA VAL A 109 1.85 -1.23 -4.15
C VAL A 109 0.77 -0.84 -3.14
N MET A 110 1.16 -0.53 -1.91
CA MET A 110 0.24 -0.07 -0.86
C MET A 110 -0.42 1.25 -1.27
N GLU A 111 0.35 2.23 -1.74
CA GLU A 111 -0.16 3.52 -2.23
C GLU A 111 -1.12 3.34 -3.41
N LYS A 112 -0.76 2.54 -4.42
CA LYS A 112 -1.63 2.24 -5.57
C LYS A 112 -2.90 1.47 -5.19
N SER A 113 -2.89 0.80 -4.04
CA SER A 113 -4.03 0.05 -3.50
C SER A 113 -4.84 0.88 -2.50
N ASN A 114 -4.61 2.20 -2.45
CA ASN A 114 -5.26 3.16 -1.55
C ASN A 114 -5.03 2.88 -0.06
N PHE A 115 -3.94 2.19 0.31
CA PHE A 115 -3.52 2.12 1.71
C PHE A 115 -2.79 3.41 2.08
N LYS A 116 -3.09 3.88 3.30
CA LYS A 116 -2.45 5.04 3.92
C LYS A 116 -1.69 4.55 5.16
N ILE A 117 -0.51 5.12 5.39
CA ILE A 117 0.20 4.97 6.67
C ILE A 117 -0.60 5.72 7.75
N VAL A 118 -1.01 4.98 8.78
CA VAL A 118 -1.81 5.51 9.89
C VAL A 118 -0.95 6.39 10.80
N SER A 119 -1.54 7.49 11.26
CA SER A 119 -0.92 8.34 12.29
C SER A 119 -1.15 7.78 13.69
N ASP A 120 -0.40 8.27 14.67
CA ASP A 120 -0.58 7.87 16.07
C ASP A 120 -1.99 8.18 16.59
N GLU A 121 -2.60 9.29 16.15
CA GLU A 121 -3.99 9.63 16.50
C GLU A 121 -4.99 8.58 15.99
N GLU A 122 -4.78 8.07 14.77
CA GLU A 122 -5.64 7.04 14.17
C GLU A 122 -5.45 5.69 14.89
N ILE A 123 -4.23 5.40 15.33
CA ILE A 123 -3.89 4.21 16.13
C ILE A 123 -4.53 4.29 17.53
N GLU A 124 -4.49 5.44 18.20
CA GLU A 124 -5.14 5.65 19.50
C GLU A 124 -6.65 5.45 19.43
N VAL A 125 -7.30 6.03 18.41
CA VAL A 125 -8.74 5.84 18.18
C VAL A 125 -9.05 4.37 17.93
N ALA A 126 -8.25 3.66 17.12
CA ALA A 126 -8.42 2.23 16.91
C ALA A 126 -8.30 1.47 18.24
N ASN A 127 -7.25 1.69 19.03
CA ASN A 127 -7.06 1.02 20.33
C ASN A 127 -8.16 1.34 21.35
N SER A 128 -8.79 2.52 21.26
CA SER A 128 -9.90 2.91 22.14
C SER A 128 -11.23 2.21 21.80
N GLY A 129 -11.31 1.60 20.62
CA GLY A 129 -12.50 0.93 20.12
C GLY A 129 -12.93 -0.24 21.01
N GLN A 130 -14.21 -0.26 21.42
CA GLN A 130 -14.82 -1.45 22.01
C GLN A 130 -15.12 -2.47 20.92
N TYR A 131 -14.13 -3.27 20.56
CA TYR A 131 -14.31 -4.35 19.59
C TYR A 131 -15.08 -5.53 20.20
N LEU A 132 -15.95 -6.14 19.40
CA LEU A 132 -16.69 -7.36 19.78
C LEU A 132 -15.75 -8.56 20.01
N LEU A 133 -14.57 -8.55 19.39
CA LEU A 133 -13.55 -9.59 19.51
C LEU A 133 -12.22 -8.93 19.89
N ASN A 134 -11.74 -9.24 21.09
CA ASN A 134 -10.42 -8.83 21.57
C ASN A 134 -9.50 -10.05 21.59
N LEU A 135 -8.62 -10.15 20.59
CA LEU A 135 -7.54 -11.13 20.61
C LEU A 135 -6.32 -10.47 21.28
N PRO A 136 -5.77 -11.06 22.37
CA PRO A 136 -4.55 -10.54 22.98
C PRO A 136 -3.36 -10.85 22.06
N ILE A 137 -3.07 -9.93 21.15
CA ILE A 137 -1.88 -9.97 20.31
C ILE A 137 -0.77 -9.26 21.08
N LYS A 138 0.32 -9.96 21.35
CA LYS A 138 1.56 -9.37 21.88
C LYS A 138 2.62 -9.46 20.79
N VAL A 139 3.13 -8.31 20.38
CA VAL A 139 4.27 -8.23 19.47
C VAL A 139 5.54 -8.34 20.30
N ASP A 140 6.46 -9.22 19.89
CA ASP A 140 7.78 -9.32 20.48
C ASP A 140 8.71 -8.28 19.83
N GLU A 141 8.81 -7.11 20.46
CA GLU A 141 9.62 -5.98 19.97
C GLU A 141 11.11 -6.29 19.87
N SER A 142 11.61 -7.34 20.56
CA SER A 142 13.02 -7.73 20.49
C SER A 142 13.44 -8.29 19.13
N ARG A 143 12.46 -8.78 18.36
CA ARG A 143 12.67 -9.39 17.04
C ARG A 143 12.43 -8.41 15.89
N LEU A 144 12.06 -7.17 16.19
CA LEU A 144 11.79 -6.15 15.19
C LEU A 144 13.11 -5.60 14.65
N ASP A 145 13.18 -5.41 13.33
CA ASP A 145 14.31 -4.69 12.74
C ASP A 145 14.17 -3.18 12.99
N LYS A 146 15.25 -2.57 13.45
CA LYS A 146 15.37 -1.15 13.81
C LYS A 146 16.03 -0.30 12.72
N LYS A 147 16.63 -0.94 11.70
CA LYS A 147 17.47 -0.27 10.70
C LYS A 147 16.77 -0.05 9.37
N LEU A 148 16.02 -1.03 8.87
CA LEU A 148 15.45 -0.95 7.53
C LEU A 148 14.41 0.18 7.39
N LEU A 149 13.44 0.24 8.30
CA LEU A 149 12.39 1.28 8.25
C LEU A 149 12.96 2.68 8.49
N SER A 150 13.84 2.84 9.49
CA SER A 150 14.46 4.13 9.80
C SER A 150 15.31 4.66 8.65
N ARG A 151 16.08 3.78 7.99
CA ARG A 151 16.83 4.12 6.77
C ARG A 151 15.89 4.53 5.63
N TYR A 152 14.83 3.77 5.40
CA TYR A 152 13.85 4.05 4.35
C TYR A 152 13.19 5.43 4.52
N PHE A 153 12.70 5.76 5.71
CA PHE A 153 12.05 7.04 5.95
C PHE A 153 13.04 8.22 6.01
N THR A 154 14.33 7.97 6.25
CA THR A 154 15.37 8.99 6.09
C THR A 154 15.54 9.38 4.61
N GLU A 155 15.50 8.40 3.69
CA GLU A 155 15.58 8.63 2.24
C GLU A 155 14.25 9.12 1.64
N HIS A 156 13.12 8.77 2.28
CA HIS A 156 11.76 9.15 1.87
C HIS A 156 10.98 9.84 3.00
N PRO A 157 11.26 11.13 3.27
CA PRO A 157 10.56 11.87 4.33
C PRO A 157 9.05 11.94 4.07
N GLN A 158 8.25 11.59 5.08
CA GLN A 158 6.80 11.71 5.05
C GLN A 158 6.27 12.46 6.28
N GLU A 159 5.16 13.16 6.10
CA GLU A 159 4.46 13.84 7.20
C GLU A 159 3.60 12.83 7.98
N ASN A 160 3.59 12.95 9.31
CA ASN A 160 2.78 12.13 10.22
C ASN A 160 3.14 10.63 10.26
N LEU A 161 4.43 10.31 10.25
CA LEU A 161 4.89 8.95 10.53
C LEU A 161 4.56 8.55 11.99
N PRO A 162 4.13 7.31 12.21
CA PRO A 162 3.84 6.82 13.56
C PRO A 162 5.12 6.62 14.36
N GLU A 163 5.05 6.69 15.69
CA GLU A 163 6.21 6.60 16.59
C GLU A 163 7.10 5.35 16.38
N PHE A 164 6.56 4.28 15.79
CA PHE A 164 7.31 3.05 15.53
C PHE A 164 8.17 3.10 14.26
N SER A 165 8.09 4.15 13.44
CA SER A 165 8.90 4.28 12.21
C SER A 165 10.40 4.27 12.49
N ASP A 166 10.80 4.75 13.68
CA ASP A 166 12.19 4.99 14.08
C ASP A 166 12.61 4.18 15.33
N LYS A 167 11.83 3.17 15.75
CA LYS A 167 12.06 2.37 16.98
C LYS A 167 13.09 1.25 16.84
#